data_AF-A0A377BYI1-F1
#
_entry.id   AF-A0A377BYI1-F1
#
_cell.length_a   1.000
_cell.length_b   1.000
_cell.length_c   1.000
_cell.angle_alpha   90.00
_cell.angle_beta   90.00
_cell.angle_gamma   90.00
#
_symmetry.space_group_name_H-M   'P 1'
#
loop_
_entity.id
_entity.type
_entity.pdbx_description
1 polymer ?
#
loop_
_entity_poly.entity_id
_entity_poly.type
_entity_poly.pdbx_seq_one_letter_code
_entity_poly.pdbx_strand_id
1 'polypeptide(L)'
;MGHQLTGTAQVFADVRTYWSPEAIERVTGHKLDGLAEHGIIHLINSGSAALDGSCKQRDSEGNPTMKPHWEISQQEADACLAATEWCPAIHEYFRGGGYSSRFLTEGGVPFTMTRVNIIKGLGPVLQIAEGWSVELPKDVHDILNKRTNSTWPTTWFAPRLTGKGPFTDVYSVMANWGANHGVLTIGHVGADFITLASMLRIPVCMHNVEETKVYRPSAWAAHGMDIEGQDYRACQNYGPLYKR
;
A
#
# COMPACT_ATOMS: atom_id res chain seq x y z
N MET A 1 9.53 -8.25 3.48
CA MET A 1 8.54 -8.60 4.52
C MET A 1 7.29 -9.17 3.86
N GLY A 2 6.47 -8.38 3.16
CA GLY A 2 5.23 -8.86 2.51
C GLY A 2 5.37 -10.17 1.74
N HIS A 3 6.35 -10.28 0.84
CA HIS A 3 6.54 -11.52 0.05
C HIS A 3 6.74 -12.78 0.90
N GLN A 4 7.45 -12.67 2.03
CA GLN A 4 7.70 -13.79 2.94
C GLN A 4 6.48 -14.14 3.79
N LEU A 5 5.55 -13.21 3.98
CA LEU A 5 4.31 -13.42 4.73
C LEU A 5 3.22 -14.02 3.82
N THR A 6 3.14 -13.60 2.57
CA THR A 6 2.01 -13.92 1.69
C THR A 6 2.35 -14.89 0.55
N GLY A 7 3.64 -15.11 0.23
CA GLY A 7 4.05 -15.87 -0.95
C GLY A 7 3.73 -15.19 -2.28
N THR A 8 3.19 -13.96 -2.26
CA THR A 8 2.74 -13.23 -3.45
C THR A 8 3.77 -12.22 -3.96
N ALA A 9 3.58 -11.77 -5.20
CA ALA A 9 4.24 -10.59 -5.73
C ALA A 9 3.93 -9.34 -4.89
N GLN A 10 4.76 -8.31 -5.01
CA GLN A 10 4.66 -7.05 -4.28
C GLN A 10 4.66 -5.88 -5.26
N VAL A 11 3.82 -4.87 -4.99
CA VAL A 11 3.73 -3.70 -5.84
C VAL A 11 4.49 -2.54 -5.18
N PHE A 12 5.57 -2.11 -5.84
CA PHE A 12 6.29 -0.90 -5.47
C PHE A 12 5.54 0.32 -6.02
N ALA A 13 5.39 1.39 -5.24
CA ALA A 13 4.68 2.59 -5.66
C ALA A 13 5.30 3.88 -5.11
N ASP A 14 5.22 4.97 -5.86
CA ASP A 14 5.26 6.30 -5.28
C ASP A 14 3.91 6.62 -4.64
N VAL A 15 3.94 7.19 -3.44
CA VAL A 15 2.80 7.82 -2.77
C VAL A 15 2.66 9.23 -3.33
N ARG A 16 2.01 9.32 -4.49
CA ARG A 16 2.19 10.44 -5.41
C ARG A 16 1.30 11.63 -5.09
N THR A 17 0.01 11.39 -4.89
CA THR A 17 -0.98 12.47 -4.75
C THR A 17 -2.08 12.06 -3.81
N TYR A 18 -2.43 12.94 -2.87
CA TYR A 18 -3.70 12.88 -2.15
C TYR A 18 -4.73 13.66 -2.96
N TRP A 19 -5.85 13.01 -3.25
CA TRP A 19 -7.01 13.62 -3.87
C TRP A 19 -8.16 13.68 -2.86
N SER A 20 -8.45 14.88 -2.37
CA SER A 20 -9.62 15.11 -1.53
C SER A 20 -10.91 15.01 -2.36
N PRO A 21 -12.05 14.70 -1.72
CA PRO A 21 -13.35 14.70 -2.39
C PRO A 21 -13.62 16.03 -3.12
N GLU A 22 -13.35 17.16 -2.48
CA GLU A 22 -13.56 18.51 -3.04
C GLU A 22 -12.61 18.78 -4.22
N ALA A 23 -11.38 18.28 -4.15
CA ALA A 23 -10.42 18.44 -5.22
C ALA A 23 -10.83 17.64 -6.47
N ILE A 24 -11.39 16.45 -6.29
CA ILE A 24 -11.92 15.63 -7.40
C ILE A 24 -13.16 16.29 -7.98
N GLU A 25 -14.15 16.64 -7.15
CA GLU A 25 -15.39 17.29 -7.61
C GLU A 25 -15.09 18.60 -8.38
N ARG A 26 -14.12 19.40 -7.90
CA ARG A 26 -13.73 20.64 -8.57
C ARG A 26 -13.15 20.42 -9.98
N VAL A 27 -12.43 19.31 -10.22
CA VAL A 27 -11.71 19.10 -11.50
C VAL A 27 -12.42 18.15 -12.45
N THR A 28 -13.37 17.34 -11.96
CA THR A 28 -14.12 16.38 -12.76
C THR A 28 -15.63 16.63 -12.74
N GLY A 29 -16.14 17.42 -11.80
CA GLY A 29 -17.58 17.56 -11.54
C GLY A 29 -18.21 16.34 -10.86
N HIS A 30 -17.40 15.33 -10.49
CA HIS A 30 -17.85 14.08 -9.90
C HIS A 30 -17.62 14.05 -8.39
N LYS A 31 -18.66 13.72 -7.64
CA LYS A 31 -18.57 13.48 -6.20
C LYS A 31 -18.25 12.01 -5.96
N LEU A 32 -17.18 11.73 -5.21
CA LEU A 32 -16.80 10.38 -4.83
C LEU A 32 -17.86 9.71 -3.93
N ASP A 33 -17.98 8.40 -4.07
CA ASP A 33 -18.86 7.54 -3.28
C ASP A 33 -18.16 6.22 -2.89
N GLY A 34 -18.88 5.35 -2.19
CA GLY A 34 -18.38 4.05 -1.74
C GLY A 34 -17.10 4.15 -0.93
N LEU A 35 -16.15 3.24 -1.17
CA LEU A 35 -14.86 3.23 -0.49
C LEU A 35 -14.01 4.49 -0.73
N ALA A 36 -14.29 5.25 -1.80
CA ALA A 36 -13.54 6.44 -2.18
C ALA A 36 -14.13 7.74 -1.58
N GLU A 37 -15.27 7.69 -0.88
CA GLU A 37 -16.03 8.87 -0.47
C GLU A 37 -15.24 9.86 0.41
N HIS A 38 -14.25 9.38 1.15
CA HIS A 38 -13.40 10.18 2.04
C HIS A 38 -12.11 10.69 1.39
N GLY A 39 -11.97 10.49 0.08
CA GLY A 39 -10.76 10.81 -0.68
C GLY A 39 -9.89 9.58 -0.93
N ILE A 40 -8.89 9.75 -1.79
CA ILE A 40 -8.05 8.66 -2.29
C ILE A 40 -6.60 9.09 -2.38
N ILE A 41 -5.70 8.11 -2.38
CA ILE A 41 -4.26 8.27 -2.64
C ILE A 41 -3.94 7.66 -4.00
N HIS A 42 -3.27 8.43 -4.86
CA HIS A 42 -2.72 7.95 -6.12
C HIS A 42 -1.39 7.25 -5.86
N LEU A 43 -1.38 5.92 -6.00
CA LEU A 43 -0.18 5.11 -5.95
C LEU A 43 0.28 4.79 -7.37
N ILE A 44 1.48 5.25 -7.74
CA ILE A 44 1.96 5.20 -9.13
C ILE A 44 3.48 5.28 -9.18
N ASN A 45 4.15 4.14 -9.34
CA ASN A 45 5.60 4.13 -9.47
C ASN A 45 6.06 4.83 -10.77
N SER A 46 7.31 5.27 -10.78
CA SER A 46 8.04 5.86 -11.91
C SER A 46 8.36 4.88 -13.07
N GLY A 47 7.38 4.03 -13.43
CA GLY A 47 7.38 3.26 -14.67
C GLY A 47 7.27 1.75 -14.53
N SER A 48 7.50 1.16 -13.35
CA SER A 48 7.46 -0.30 -13.18
C SER A 48 6.58 -0.73 -12.02
N ALA A 49 5.88 -1.85 -12.18
CA ALA A 49 5.22 -2.55 -11.08
C ALA A 49 5.08 -4.04 -11.46
N ALA A 50 4.97 -4.92 -10.48
CA ALA A 50 4.64 -6.32 -10.74
C ALA A 50 3.30 -6.41 -11.48
N LEU A 51 3.23 -7.22 -12.55
CA LEU A 51 2.02 -7.30 -13.40
C LEU A 51 0.84 -7.94 -12.67
N ASP A 52 1.10 -8.72 -11.63
CA ASP A 52 0.10 -9.18 -10.66
C ASP A 52 -0.70 -8.00 -10.08
N GLY A 53 -0.09 -6.83 -9.95
CA GLY A 53 -0.74 -5.60 -9.49
C GLY A 53 -1.86 -5.07 -10.39
N SER A 54 -2.05 -5.64 -11.59
CA SER A 54 -3.25 -5.41 -12.38
C SER A 54 -4.51 -6.04 -11.76
N CYS A 55 -4.33 -6.99 -10.84
CA CYS A 55 -5.39 -7.77 -10.18
C CYS A 55 -6.32 -8.48 -11.17
N LYS A 56 -5.75 -9.03 -12.26
CA LYS A 56 -6.46 -9.88 -13.23
C LYS A 56 -6.55 -11.35 -12.83
N GLN A 57 -5.88 -11.73 -11.75
CA GLN A 57 -6.03 -13.04 -11.12
C GLN A 57 -7.36 -13.08 -10.34
N ARG A 58 -7.90 -14.28 -10.12
CA ARG A 58 -9.20 -14.46 -9.43
C ARG A 58 -9.07 -15.41 -8.24
N ASP A 59 -9.75 -15.07 -7.15
CA ASP A 59 -9.91 -15.98 -6.01
C ASP A 59 -10.99 -17.05 -6.30
N SER A 60 -11.28 -17.90 -5.32
CA SER A 60 -12.30 -18.97 -5.44
C SER A 60 -13.73 -18.45 -5.62
N GLU A 61 -14.00 -17.18 -5.28
CA GLU A 61 -15.30 -16.52 -5.42
C GLU A 61 -15.39 -15.69 -6.71
N GLY A 62 -14.29 -15.61 -7.47
CA GLY A 62 -14.22 -14.83 -8.70
C GLY A 62 -13.90 -13.35 -8.48
N ASN A 63 -13.47 -12.94 -7.28
CA ASN A 63 -13.06 -11.57 -7.01
C ASN A 63 -11.63 -11.30 -7.53
N PRO A 64 -11.31 -10.06 -7.93
CA PRO A 64 -9.95 -9.68 -8.30
C PRO A 64 -8.97 -9.78 -7.12
N THR A 65 -7.80 -10.35 -7.37
CA THR A 65 -6.78 -10.57 -6.33
C THR A 65 -5.36 -10.68 -6.90
N MET A 66 -4.39 -10.94 -6.02
CA MET A 66 -3.03 -11.40 -6.34
C MET A 66 -2.76 -12.69 -5.55
N LYS A 67 -2.22 -13.71 -6.22
CA LYS A 67 -2.03 -15.04 -5.66
C LYS A 67 -0.55 -15.39 -5.47
N PRO A 68 -0.26 -16.41 -4.65
CA PRO A 68 1.03 -17.06 -4.66
C PRO A 68 1.27 -17.76 -6.00
N HIS A 69 2.51 -17.78 -6.47
CA HIS A 69 2.82 -18.22 -7.83
C HIS A 69 2.44 -19.69 -8.13
N TRP A 70 2.39 -20.56 -7.12
CA TRP A 70 1.98 -21.96 -7.27
C TRP A 70 0.47 -22.15 -7.49
N GLU A 71 -0.34 -21.09 -7.33
CA GLU A 71 -1.78 -21.05 -7.57
C GLU A 71 -2.17 -20.23 -8.81
N ILE A 72 -1.19 -19.63 -9.50
CA ILE A 72 -1.43 -18.84 -10.71
C ILE A 72 -1.48 -19.77 -11.92
N SER A 73 -2.60 -19.75 -12.64
CA SER A 73 -2.70 -20.44 -13.93
C SER A 73 -2.05 -19.62 -15.06
N GLN A 74 -1.67 -20.29 -16.16
CA GLN A 74 -1.15 -19.60 -17.35
C GLN A 74 -2.14 -18.55 -17.88
N GLN A 75 -3.44 -18.85 -17.86
CA GLN A 75 -4.49 -17.96 -18.32
C GLN A 75 -4.52 -16.65 -17.53
N GLU A 76 -4.30 -16.71 -16.21
CA GLU A 76 -4.26 -15.52 -15.37
C GLU A 76 -2.98 -14.70 -15.57
N ALA A 77 -1.84 -15.38 -15.77
CA ALA A 77 -0.60 -14.71 -16.14
C ALA A 77 -0.75 -13.95 -17.47
N ASP A 78 -1.38 -14.58 -18.47
CA ASP A 78 -1.67 -13.98 -19.76
C ASP A 78 -2.68 -12.82 -19.62
N ALA A 79 -3.67 -12.93 -18.72
CA ALA A 79 -4.60 -11.85 -18.42
C ALA A 79 -3.91 -10.62 -17.78
N CYS A 80 -2.95 -10.84 -16.88
CA CYS A 80 -2.11 -9.76 -16.32
C CYS A 80 -1.31 -9.04 -17.42
N LEU A 81 -0.75 -9.79 -18.37
CA LEU A 81 -0.08 -9.22 -19.55
C LEU A 81 -1.04 -8.45 -20.45
N ALA A 82 -2.23 -9.01 -20.72
CA ALA A 82 -3.25 -8.39 -21.57
C ALA A 82 -3.78 -7.06 -20.99
N ALA A 83 -3.77 -6.91 -19.66
CA ALA A 83 -4.12 -5.67 -18.99
C ALA A 83 -2.98 -4.63 -18.95
N THR A 84 -1.80 -4.97 -19.46
CA THR A 84 -0.60 -4.14 -19.42
C THR A 84 -0.22 -3.63 -20.80
N GLU A 85 -0.08 -2.31 -20.92
CA GLU A 85 0.51 -1.66 -22.08
C GLU A 85 1.95 -1.25 -21.79
N TRP A 86 2.86 -1.55 -22.72
CA TRP A 86 4.27 -1.15 -22.63
C TRP A 86 4.47 0.22 -23.29
N CYS A 87 4.61 1.27 -22.49
CA CYS A 87 4.69 2.64 -23.00
C CYS A 87 6.15 3.10 -23.12
N PRO A 88 6.59 3.72 -24.23
CA PRO A 88 7.93 4.29 -24.33
C PRO A 88 8.20 5.30 -23.21
N ALA A 89 9.37 5.21 -22.59
CA ALA A 89 9.79 6.11 -21.53
C ALA A 89 9.94 7.55 -22.06
N ILE A 90 9.54 8.52 -21.23
CA ILE A 90 9.64 9.95 -21.54
C ILE A 90 11.13 10.36 -21.59
N HIS A 91 11.61 10.77 -22.76
CA HIS A 91 13.04 10.97 -23.05
C HIS A 91 13.70 12.02 -22.14
N GLU A 92 12.98 13.07 -21.76
CA GLU A 92 13.48 14.13 -20.87
C GLU A 92 13.92 13.58 -19.50
N TYR A 93 13.25 12.52 -19.02
CA TYR A 93 13.59 11.85 -17.75
C TYR A 93 14.53 10.66 -17.96
N PHE A 94 14.31 9.89 -19.03
CA PHE A 94 15.03 8.64 -19.30
C PHE A 94 15.73 8.70 -20.66
N ARG A 95 16.89 9.36 -20.73
CA ARG A 95 17.61 9.62 -21.99
C ARG A 95 18.05 8.35 -22.74
N GLY A 96 18.18 7.23 -22.04
CA GLY A 96 18.47 5.92 -22.62
C GLY A 96 17.25 5.20 -23.22
N GLY A 97 16.05 5.77 -23.10
CA GLY A 97 14.80 5.11 -23.47
C GLY A 97 14.38 4.04 -22.45
N GLY A 98 13.50 3.14 -22.87
CA GLY A 98 12.90 2.08 -22.04
C GLY A 98 11.40 1.97 -22.27
N TYR A 99 10.76 0.98 -21.64
CA TYR A 99 9.32 0.82 -21.62
C TYR A 99 8.80 0.73 -20.19
N SER A 100 7.80 1.56 -19.86
CA SER A 100 7.05 1.44 -18.60
C SER A 100 5.91 0.43 -18.75
N SER A 101 5.60 -0.30 -17.67
CA SER A 101 4.51 -1.26 -17.59
C SER A 101 3.23 -0.56 -17.10
N ARG A 102 2.41 -0.05 -18.00
CA ARG A 102 1.17 0.65 -17.66
C ARG A 102 0.02 -0.32 -17.50
N PHE A 103 -0.60 -0.31 -16.32
CA PHE A 103 -1.90 -0.93 -16.07
C PHE A 103 -2.70 -0.09 -15.07
N LEU A 104 -3.99 -0.40 -14.92
CA LEU A 104 -4.84 0.11 -13.86
C LEU A 104 -5.26 -1.07 -12.98
N THR A 105 -4.91 -1.03 -11.70
CA THR A 105 -5.35 -2.04 -10.72
C THR A 105 -6.88 -2.05 -10.61
N GLU A 106 -7.50 -3.23 -10.63
CA GLU A 106 -8.95 -3.35 -10.41
C GLU A 106 -9.37 -2.82 -9.03
N GLY A 107 -10.58 -2.28 -8.92
CA GLY A 107 -11.14 -1.76 -7.67
C GLY A 107 -11.68 -2.85 -6.74
N GLY A 108 -11.89 -2.48 -5.48
CA GLY A 108 -12.46 -3.36 -4.45
C GLY A 108 -11.48 -4.38 -3.87
N VAL A 109 -10.20 -4.35 -4.26
CA VAL A 109 -9.20 -5.33 -3.83
C VAL A 109 -8.61 -4.91 -2.48
N PRO A 110 -8.63 -5.77 -1.44
CA PRO A 110 -8.01 -5.44 -0.16
C PRO A 110 -6.48 -5.40 -0.30
N PHE A 111 -5.88 -4.34 0.24
CA PHE A 111 -4.43 -4.15 0.24
C PHE A 111 -3.94 -3.65 1.59
N THR A 112 -2.68 -3.95 1.88
CA THR A 112 -1.92 -3.38 2.99
C THR A 112 -0.72 -2.61 2.43
N MET A 113 -0.71 -1.28 2.60
CA MET A 113 0.43 -0.45 2.26
C MET A 113 1.42 -0.45 3.42
N THR A 114 2.71 -0.68 3.15
CA THR A 114 3.76 -0.73 4.17
C THR A 114 5.01 0.06 3.81
N ARG A 115 5.72 0.55 4.83
CA ARG A 115 7.01 1.22 4.67
C ARG A 115 7.88 1.05 5.92
N VAL A 116 9.13 0.64 5.72
CA VAL A 116 10.16 0.75 6.76
C VAL A 116 10.94 2.05 6.55
N ASN A 117 11.13 2.81 7.62
CA ASN A 117 11.98 4.00 7.65
C ASN A 117 13.06 3.84 8.72
N ILE A 118 14.22 4.45 8.52
CA ILE A 118 15.32 4.44 9.50
C ILE A 118 15.45 5.84 10.09
N ILE A 119 15.21 5.96 11.39
CA ILE A 119 15.20 7.24 12.11
C ILE A 119 16.46 7.33 12.97
N LYS A 120 17.27 8.38 12.77
CA LYS A 120 18.49 8.60 13.57
C LYS A 120 18.13 8.77 15.05
N GLY A 121 18.78 8.00 15.92
CA GLY A 121 18.53 8.02 17.37
C GLY A 121 17.43 7.06 17.84
N LEU A 122 16.70 6.43 16.93
CA LEU A 122 15.65 5.44 17.23
C LEU A 122 15.91 4.09 16.55
N GLY A 123 16.30 4.09 15.28
CA GLY A 123 16.49 2.88 14.47
C GLY A 123 15.38 2.66 13.44
N PRO A 124 15.17 1.42 12.97
CA PRO A 124 14.10 1.12 12.01
C PRO A 124 12.72 1.24 12.67
N VAL A 125 11.75 1.76 11.93
CA VAL A 125 10.32 1.78 12.29
C VAL A 125 9.48 1.30 11.10
N LEU A 126 8.32 0.73 11.37
CA LEU A 126 7.38 0.23 10.37
C LEU A 126 6.08 1.04 10.37
N GLN A 127 5.62 1.41 9.17
CA GLN A 127 4.29 1.99 8.92
C GLN A 127 3.43 0.99 8.15
N ILE A 128 2.15 0.92 8.50
CA ILE A 128 1.14 0.01 7.96
C ILE A 128 -0.15 0.79 7.72
N ALA A 129 -0.75 0.68 6.55
CA ALA A 129 -2.08 1.21 6.27
C ALA A 129 -2.87 0.17 5.47
N GLU A 130 -3.81 -0.51 6.13
CA GLU A 130 -4.79 -1.37 5.46
C GLU A 130 -5.86 -0.51 4.76
N GLY A 131 -6.32 -0.97 3.60
CA GLY A 131 -7.33 -0.29 2.81
C GLY A 131 -7.72 -1.12 1.61
N TRP A 132 -8.21 -0.45 0.58
CA TRP A 132 -8.67 -1.08 -0.65
C TRP A 132 -8.21 -0.30 -1.87
N SER A 133 -8.01 -1.00 -2.99
CA SER A 133 -8.06 -0.33 -4.28
C SER A 133 -9.48 0.12 -4.57
N VAL A 134 -9.65 1.19 -5.33
CA VAL A 134 -10.96 1.70 -5.76
C VAL A 134 -11.00 1.90 -7.26
N GLU A 135 -12.17 1.64 -7.85
CA GLU A 135 -12.43 1.92 -9.24
C GLU A 135 -13.08 3.30 -9.36
N LEU A 136 -12.54 4.13 -10.26
CA LEU A 136 -13.12 5.43 -10.58
C LEU A 136 -13.83 5.32 -11.93
N PRO A 137 -14.92 6.09 -12.16
CA PRO A 137 -15.48 6.25 -13.48
C PRO A 137 -14.39 6.60 -14.50
N LYS A 138 -14.50 6.07 -15.72
CA LYS A 138 -13.45 6.15 -16.73
C LYS A 138 -13.00 7.59 -16.99
N ASP A 139 -13.95 8.51 -17.12
CA ASP A 139 -13.72 9.94 -17.35
C ASP A 139 -12.99 10.60 -16.17
N VAL A 140 -13.36 10.27 -14.94
CA VAL A 140 -12.68 10.71 -13.72
C VAL A 140 -11.24 10.20 -13.71
N HIS A 141 -11.04 8.89 -13.93
CA HIS A 141 -9.70 8.30 -14.01
C HIS A 141 -8.84 9.00 -15.05
N ASP A 142 -9.35 9.16 -16.29
CA ASP A 142 -8.61 9.75 -17.40
C ASP A 142 -8.18 11.19 -17.09
N ILE A 143 -9.06 12.00 -16.49
CA ILE A 143 -8.76 13.39 -16.10
C ILE A 143 -7.64 13.43 -15.05
N LEU A 144 -7.72 12.61 -14.00
CA LEU A 144 -6.72 12.61 -12.94
C LEU A 144 -5.38 12.03 -13.41
N ASN A 145 -5.41 10.91 -14.16
CA ASN A 145 -4.23 10.20 -14.62
C ASN A 145 -3.38 11.03 -15.59
N LYS A 146 -4.03 11.75 -16.52
CA LYS A 146 -3.37 12.63 -17.49
C LYS A 146 -2.57 13.76 -16.84
N ARG A 147 -2.94 14.16 -15.62
CA ARG A 147 -2.26 15.24 -14.87
C ARG A 147 -1.04 14.76 -14.07
N THR A 148 -0.84 13.45 -13.95
CA THR A 148 0.23 12.85 -13.14
C THR A 148 1.32 12.23 -14.02
N ASN A 149 1.04 11.08 -14.64
CA ASN A 149 1.84 10.45 -15.69
C ASN A 149 1.04 9.27 -16.29
N SER A 150 0.45 9.46 -17.47
CA SER A 150 -0.42 8.47 -18.10
C SER A 150 0.30 7.28 -18.75
N THR A 151 1.63 7.17 -18.58
CA THR A 151 2.44 6.05 -19.09
C THR A 151 2.81 5.05 -17.99
N TRP A 152 2.44 5.30 -16.73
CA TRP A 152 2.88 4.54 -15.57
C TRP A 152 1.71 3.77 -14.92
N PRO A 153 1.99 2.69 -14.17
CA PRO A 153 0.95 1.86 -13.54
C PRO A 153 0.23 2.61 -12.41
N THR A 154 -1.10 2.59 -12.39
CA THR A 154 -1.91 3.30 -11.39
C THR A 154 -2.67 2.33 -10.50
N THR A 155 -2.62 2.59 -9.20
CA THR A 155 -3.54 2.06 -8.19
C THR A 155 -4.16 3.24 -7.43
N TRP A 156 -5.49 3.34 -7.41
CA TRP A 156 -6.21 4.28 -6.54
C TRP A 156 -6.48 3.61 -5.21
N PHE A 157 -5.97 4.17 -4.12
CA PHE A 157 -6.01 3.53 -2.81
C PHE A 157 -6.83 4.36 -1.81
N ALA A 158 -7.78 3.71 -1.14
CA ALA A 158 -8.56 4.26 -0.06
C ALA A 158 -8.15 3.57 1.27
N PRO A 159 -7.42 4.24 2.18
CA PRO A 159 -7.06 3.66 3.47
C PRO A 159 -8.30 3.55 4.37
N ARG A 160 -8.37 2.47 5.18
CA ARG A 160 -9.38 2.38 6.24
C ARG A 160 -9.10 3.44 7.30
N LEU A 161 -10.09 4.28 7.59
CA LEU A 161 -10.02 5.30 8.62
C LEU A 161 -10.49 4.74 9.97
N THR A 162 -9.95 5.29 11.07
CA THR A 162 -10.29 4.91 12.44
C THR A 162 -10.84 6.07 13.27
N GLY A 163 -10.76 7.29 12.75
CA GLY A 163 -11.10 8.51 13.48
C GLY A 163 -10.06 8.90 14.55
N LYS A 164 -8.91 8.23 14.59
CA LYS A 164 -7.86 8.45 15.60
C LYS A 164 -6.49 8.56 14.96
N GLY A 165 -5.62 9.37 15.58
CA GLY A 165 -4.20 9.48 15.20
C GLY A 165 -4.00 9.80 13.71
N PRO A 166 -3.10 9.10 13.00
CA PRO A 166 -2.83 9.35 11.58
C PRO A 166 -3.93 8.81 10.63
N PHE A 167 -5.02 8.26 11.15
CA PHE A 167 -6.15 7.71 10.38
C PHE A 167 -7.47 8.42 10.68
N THR A 168 -7.42 9.71 11.02
CA THR A 168 -8.62 10.58 11.13
C THR A 168 -9.27 10.83 9.77
N ASP A 169 -8.44 10.98 8.74
CA ASP A 169 -8.81 11.28 7.37
C ASP A 169 -7.69 10.83 6.41
N VAL A 170 -8.00 10.73 5.12
CA VAL A 170 -7.06 10.22 4.10
C VAL A 170 -5.86 11.15 3.93
N TYR A 171 -6.03 12.45 4.14
CA TYR A 171 -4.92 13.40 4.14
C TYR A 171 -3.91 13.06 5.23
N SER A 172 -4.38 12.82 6.46
CA SER A 172 -3.54 12.49 7.61
C SER A 172 -2.73 11.22 7.37
N VAL A 173 -3.30 10.23 6.66
CA VAL A 173 -2.57 9.03 6.27
C VAL A 173 -1.38 9.37 5.36
N MET A 174 -1.59 10.19 4.32
CA MET A 174 -0.51 10.58 3.42
C MET A 174 0.50 11.51 4.08
N ALA A 175 0.04 12.48 4.89
CA ALA A 175 0.89 13.45 5.57
C ALA A 175 1.81 12.82 6.61
N ASN A 176 1.38 11.72 7.25
CA ASN A 176 2.20 10.96 8.18
C ASN A 176 3.04 9.87 7.51
N TRP A 177 2.91 9.64 6.20
CA TRP A 177 3.73 8.66 5.50
C TRP A 177 5.18 9.13 5.40
N GLY A 178 6.12 8.32 5.90
CA GLY A 178 7.50 8.76 6.17
C GLY A 178 8.45 8.77 4.97
N ALA A 179 7.97 8.53 3.76
CA ALA A 179 8.78 8.49 2.55
C ALA A 179 7.94 8.79 1.29
N ASN A 180 8.58 9.02 0.15
CA ASN A 180 7.86 9.12 -1.13
C ASN A 180 7.39 7.75 -1.66
N HIS A 181 7.97 6.64 -1.19
CA HIS A 181 7.63 5.29 -1.64
C HIS A 181 6.79 4.52 -0.62
N GLY A 182 5.96 3.62 -1.11
CA GLY A 182 5.27 2.58 -0.36
C GLY A 182 5.32 1.24 -1.08
N VAL A 183 4.98 0.17 -0.35
CA VAL A 183 4.80 -1.18 -0.91
C VAL A 183 3.39 -1.64 -0.63
N LEU A 184 2.66 -2.04 -1.67
CA LEU A 184 1.37 -2.71 -1.53
C LEU A 184 1.57 -4.23 -1.51
N THR A 185 0.98 -4.84 -0.48
CA THR A 185 0.84 -6.29 -0.31
C THR A 185 -0.64 -6.65 -0.35
N ILE A 186 -1.01 -7.67 -1.11
CA ILE A 186 -2.41 -8.14 -1.21
C ILE A 186 -2.97 -8.55 0.15
N GLY A 187 -4.25 -8.27 0.37
CA GLY A 187 -4.98 -8.60 1.60
C GLY A 187 -4.79 -7.60 2.75
N HIS A 188 -5.52 -7.84 3.83
CA HIS A 188 -5.38 -7.15 5.12
C HIS A 188 -4.47 -7.96 6.04
N VAL A 189 -3.17 -7.79 5.84
CA VAL A 189 -2.10 -8.56 6.48
C VAL A 189 -1.35 -7.72 7.52
N GLY A 190 -1.95 -6.61 7.99
CA GLY A 190 -1.30 -5.72 8.93
C GLY A 190 -0.95 -6.40 10.25
N ALA A 191 -1.79 -7.34 10.73
CA ALA A 191 -1.51 -8.13 11.92
C ALA A 191 -0.26 -9.02 11.77
N ASP A 192 -0.04 -9.59 10.58
CA ASP A 192 1.14 -10.41 10.28
C ASP A 192 2.41 -9.54 10.29
N PHE A 193 2.32 -8.34 9.70
CA PHE A 193 3.41 -7.36 9.74
C PHE A 193 3.73 -6.89 11.17
N ILE A 194 2.72 -6.63 12.01
CA ILE A 194 2.91 -6.27 13.42
C ILE A 194 3.62 -7.40 14.17
N THR A 195 3.17 -8.64 13.96
CA THR A 195 3.77 -9.81 14.60
C THR A 195 5.23 -9.96 14.18
N LEU A 196 5.53 -9.91 12.88
CA LEU A 196 6.89 -9.99 12.36
C LEU A 196 7.78 -8.84 12.85
N ALA A 197 7.24 -7.61 12.90
CA ALA A 197 7.98 -6.45 13.41
C ALA A 197 8.39 -6.63 14.87
N SER A 198 7.50 -7.19 15.72
CA SER A 198 7.81 -7.51 17.11
C SER A 198 8.91 -8.57 17.25
N MET A 199 8.91 -9.60 16.39
CA MET A 199 9.99 -10.59 16.33
C MET A 199 11.33 -9.96 15.96
N LEU A 200 11.32 -8.89 15.16
CA LEU A 200 12.52 -8.18 14.74
C LEU A 200 12.88 -6.99 15.64
N ARG A 201 12.05 -6.70 16.65
CA ARG A 201 12.16 -5.55 17.56
C ARG A 201 12.17 -4.21 16.79
N ILE A 202 11.31 -4.11 15.78
CA ILE A 202 11.05 -2.91 14.99
C ILE A 202 9.74 -2.30 15.50
N PRO A 203 9.76 -1.09 16.10
CA PRO A 203 8.53 -0.41 16.51
C PRO A 203 7.61 -0.14 15.32
N VAL A 204 6.31 -0.35 15.50
CA VAL A 204 5.29 0.03 14.52
C VAL A 204 4.82 1.44 14.85
N CYS A 205 5.25 2.43 14.07
CA CYS A 205 5.02 3.85 14.36
C CYS A 205 3.71 4.41 13.76
N MET A 206 3.01 3.62 12.95
CA MET A 206 1.72 3.97 12.36
C MET A 206 1.01 2.69 11.91
N HIS A 207 -0.19 2.40 12.43
CA HIS A 207 -1.07 1.35 11.92
C HIS A 207 -2.56 1.62 12.16
N ASN A 208 -3.42 1.08 11.30
CA ASN A 208 -4.89 1.07 11.46
C ASN A 208 -5.46 -0.34 11.69
N VAL A 209 -4.59 -1.30 12.01
CA VAL A 209 -4.98 -2.65 12.42
C VAL A 209 -5.78 -2.58 13.72
N GLU A 210 -6.86 -3.35 13.80
CA GLU A 210 -7.69 -3.49 14.99
C GLU A 210 -6.86 -3.97 16.20
N GLU A 211 -7.03 -3.32 17.35
CA GLU A 211 -6.26 -3.60 18.57
C GLU A 211 -6.32 -5.09 18.99
N THR A 212 -7.47 -5.74 18.80
CA THR A 212 -7.71 -7.15 19.13
C THR A 212 -6.87 -8.12 18.29
N LYS A 213 -6.35 -7.68 17.14
CA LYS A 213 -5.51 -8.47 16.23
C LYS A 213 -4.02 -8.25 16.46
N VAL A 214 -3.64 -7.34 17.36
CA VAL A 214 -2.24 -7.10 17.70
C VAL A 214 -1.70 -8.32 18.47
N TYR A 215 -0.84 -9.08 17.80
CA TYR A 215 -0.21 -10.27 18.38
C TYR A 215 1.31 -10.06 18.48
N ARG A 216 1.84 -10.16 19.69
CA ARG A 216 3.25 -9.91 20.03
C ARG A 216 3.68 -10.87 21.15
N PRO A 217 5.00 -11.06 21.40
CA PRO A 217 5.45 -11.85 22.53
C PRO A 217 4.85 -11.35 23.85
N SER A 218 4.44 -12.26 24.73
CA SER A 218 3.70 -11.93 25.97
C SER A 218 4.41 -10.90 26.85
N ALA A 219 5.75 -10.84 26.80
CA ALA A 219 6.53 -9.87 27.53
C ALA A 219 6.26 -8.40 27.13
N TRP A 220 5.69 -8.11 25.95
CA TRP A 220 5.26 -6.75 25.58
C TRP A 220 4.23 -6.21 26.57
N ALA A 221 3.29 -7.03 27.05
CA ALA A 221 2.27 -6.60 28.01
C ALA A 221 2.87 -6.05 29.32
N ALA A 222 4.01 -6.59 29.75
CA ALA A 222 4.73 -6.10 30.93
C ALA A 222 5.37 -4.70 30.73
N HIS A 223 5.45 -4.21 29.49
CA HIS A 223 5.94 -2.87 29.17
C HIS A 223 4.80 -1.82 29.17
N GLY A 224 3.56 -2.20 29.49
CA GLY A 224 2.43 -1.28 29.69
C GLY A 224 1.18 -1.68 28.89
N MET A 225 0.03 -1.13 29.27
CA MET A 225 -1.27 -1.41 28.62
C MET A 225 -1.46 -0.66 27.30
N ASP A 226 -0.88 0.54 27.18
CA ASP A 226 -0.88 1.30 25.94
C ASP A 226 -0.05 0.57 24.86
N ILE A 227 -0.71 0.13 23.78
CA ILE A 227 -0.16 -0.78 22.77
C ILE A 227 1.03 -0.15 22.02
N GLU A 228 0.99 1.16 21.76
CA GLU A 228 2.09 1.87 21.12
C GLU A 228 3.28 2.00 22.09
N GLY A 229 3.04 2.51 23.30
CA GLY A 229 4.07 2.72 24.29
C GLY A 229 4.76 1.44 24.74
N GLN A 230 4.04 0.32 24.88
CA GLN A 230 4.68 -0.97 25.17
C GLN A 230 5.62 -1.41 24.04
N ASP A 231 5.31 -1.07 22.79
CA ASP A 231 6.09 -1.49 21.63
C ASP A 231 7.45 -0.81 21.61
N TYR A 232 7.44 0.52 21.75
CA TYR A 232 8.67 1.31 21.82
C TYR A 232 9.53 0.89 23.02
N ARG A 233 8.94 0.71 24.20
CA ARG A 233 9.68 0.29 25.40
C ARG A 233 10.26 -1.11 25.24
N ALA A 234 9.50 -2.07 24.72
CA ALA A 234 9.96 -3.44 24.50
C ALA A 234 11.05 -3.52 23.41
N CYS A 235 10.86 -2.85 22.27
CA CYS A 235 11.85 -2.81 21.19
C CYS A 235 13.16 -2.17 21.67
N GLN A 236 13.08 -1.07 22.44
CA GLN A 236 14.27 -0.42 23.02
C GLN A 236 15.00 -1.32 24.04
N ASN A 237 14.24 -2.05 24.87
CA ASN A 237 14.77 -2.96 25.87
C ASN A 237 15.54 -4.11 25.21
N TYR A 238 14.87 -4.87 24.35
CA TYR A 238 15.43 -6.08 23.75
C TYR A 238 16.44 -5.80 22.63
N GLY A 239 16.29 -4.69 21.91
CA GLY A 239 17.19 -4.31 20.84
C GLY A 239 17.17 -5.24 19.62
N PRO A 240 18.03 -4.97 18.62
CA PRO A 240 18.13 -5.79 17.40
C PRO A 240 18.56 -7.24 17.69
N LEU A 241 18.01 -8.18 16.92
CA LEU A 241 18.15 -9.62 17.19
C LEU A 241 19.57 -10.18 17.06
N TYR A 242 20.35 -9.69 16.09
CA TYR A 242 21.60 -10.37 15.71
C TYR A 242 22.86 -9.74 16.30
N LYS A 243 22.84 -8.43 16.57
CA LYS A 243 23.95 -7.65 17.16
C LYS A 243 23.45 -6.25 17.55
N ARG A 244 23.99 -5.69 18.63
CA ARG A 244 23.73 -4.32 19.11
C ARG A 244 24.99 -3.47 19.05
#